data_AF-A0A177B5Y7-F1
#
_entry.id   AF-A0A177B5Y7-F1
#
_cell.length_a   1.000
_cell.length_b   1.000
_cell.length_c   1.000
_cell.angle_alpha   90.00
_cell.angle_beta   90.00
_cell.angle_gamma   90.00
#
_symmetry.space_group_name_H-M   'P 1'
#
loop_
_entity.id
_entity.type
_entity.pdbx_description
1 polymer ?
#
loop_
_entity_poly.entity_id
_entity_poly.type
_entity_poly.pdbx_seq_one_letter_code
_entity_poly.pdbx_strand_id
1 'polypeptide(L)'
;MKSFIGRIARQRLDSNVKTERSVASIKLEISRWQTSNQMFEAIKFQSMKREATEPYESFFNRLTNQAYKCPFEGKDRINQQLIWG
;
A
#
# COMPACT_ATOMS: atom_id res chain seq x y z
N MET A 1 -26.03 -7.71 11.96
CA MET A 1 -25.11 -7.14 10.96
C MET A 1 -23.73 -7.79 11.08
N LYS A 2 -23.50 -8.90 10.38
CA LYS A 2 -22.18 -9.50 10.11
C LYS A 2 -22.07 -9.47 8.57
N SER A 3 -21.07 -8.99 7.86
CA SER A 3 -19.75 -8.46 8.21
C SER A 3 -19.14 -7.90 6.91
N PHE A 4 -19.20 -6.59 6.67
CA PHE A 4 -18.60 -5.95 5.47
C PHE A 4 -17.12 -5.56 5.67
N ILE A 5 -16.60 -5.69 6.89
CA ILE A 5 -15.25 -5.27 7.24
C ILE A 5 -14.34 -6.48 7.20
N GLY A 6 -13.26 -6.46 6.40
CA GLY A 6 -12.32 -7.58 6.25
C GLY A 6 -11.63 -8.00 7.57
N ARG A 7 -11.12 -9.25 7.63
CA ARG A 7 -10.55 -9.87 8.84
C ARG A 7 -9.48 -9.03 9.55
N ILE A 8 -8.56 -8.42 8.80
CA ILE A 8 -7.48 -7.59 9.34
C ILE A 8 -8.01 -6.29 9.95
N ALA A 9 -8.97 -5.66 9.29
CA ALA A 9 -9.61 -4.44 9.80
C ALA A 9 -10.42 -4.75 11.08
N ARG A 10 -11.09 -5.91 11.15
CA ARG A 10 -11.78 -6.37 12.38
C ARG A 10 -10.81 -6.53 13.56
N GLN A 11 -9.68 -7.20 13.37
CA GLN A 11 -8.70 -7.43 14.44
C GLN A 11 -8.16 -6.13 15.07
N ARG A 12 -7.98 -5.07 14.26
CA ARG A 12 -7.54 -3.76 14.80
C ARG A 12 -8.67 -2.98 15.48
N LEU A 13 -9.89 -3.06 14.96
CA LEU A 13 -11.05 -2.46 15.63
C LEU A 13 -11.28 -3.12 16.99
N ASP A 14 -11.15 -4.45 17.06
CA ASP A 14 -11.30 -5.24 18.29
C ASP A 14 -10.20 -4.90 19.33
N SER A 15 -9.00 -4.52 18.90
CA SER A 15 -7.92 -4.07 19.80
C SER A 15 -8.17 -2.69 20.44
N ASN A 16 -9.17 -1.95 19.97
CA ASN A 16 -9.48 -0.57 20.35
C ASN A 16 -10.83 -0.43 21.09
N VAL A 17 -11.42 -1.54 21.55
CA VAL A 17 -12.80 -1.65 22.11
C VAL A 17 -12.88 -1.16 23.55
N LYS A 18 -12.74 0.15 23.77
CA LYS A 18 -13.21 0.80 25.02
C LYS A 18 -14.20 1.93 24.78
N THR A 19 -14.73 2.09 23.57
CA THR A 19 -15.66 3.18 23.28
C THR A 19 -16.63 2.74 22.19
N GLU A 20 -17.94 2.96 22.38
CA GLU A 20 -18.94 2.76 21.34
C GLU A 20 -18.58 3.62 20.12
N ARG A 21 -18.04 3.00 19.08
CA ARG A 21 -17.62 3.68 17.84
C ARG A 21 -18.76 3.65 16.83
N SER A 22 -19.15 4.83 16.34
CA SER A 22 -20.14 4.93 15.26
C SER A 22 -19.61 4.28 13.97
N VAL A 23 -20.49 3.72 13.14
CA VAL A 23 -20.12 3.13 11.84
C VAL A 23 -19.35 4.13 10.96
N ALA A 24 -19.66 5.42 11.05
CA ALA A 24 -18.95 6.50 10.35
C ALA A 24 -17.49 6.64 10.81
N SER A 25 -17.23 6.57 12.13
CA SER A 25 -15.88 6.64 12.68
C SER A 25 -15.01 5.45 12.25
N ILE A 26 -15.59 4.25 12.21
CA ILE A 26 -14.93 3.02 11.73
C ILE A 26 -14.57 3.14 10.25
N LYS A 27 -15.50 3.61 9.42
CA LYS A 27 -15.22 3.84 7.98
C LYS A 27 -14.09 4.84 7.78
N LEU A 28 -14.10 5.96 8.53
CA LEU A 28 -13.06 6.97 8.46
C LEU A 28 -11.68 6.41 8.84
N GLU A 29 -11.61 5.59 9.88
CA GLU A 29 -10.38 4.93 10.32
C GLU A 29 -9.85 3.94 9.27
N ILE A 30 -10.73 3.15 8.65
CA ILE A 30 -10.37 2.27 7.54
C ILE A 30 -9.84 3.07 6.35
N SER A 31 -10.51 4.15 5.96
CA SER A 31 -10.07 4.99 4.85
C SER A 31 -8.72 5.64 5.13
N ARG A 32 -8.50 6.21 6.33
CA ARG A 32 -7.20 6.76 6.75
C ARG A 32 -6.09 5.71 6.70
N TRP A 33 -6.39 4.49 7.13
CA TRP A 33 -5.44 3.38 7.05
C TRP A 33 -5.11 3.01 5.61
N GLN A 34 -6.11 2.92 4.72
CA GLN A 34 -5.89 2.67 3.30
C GLN A 34 -5.00 3.75 2.67
N THR A 35 -5.27 5.02 2.94
CA THR A 35 -4.44 6.14 2.48
C THR A 35 -3.01 6.07 3.03
N SER A 36 -2.84 5.75 4.32
CA SER A 36 -1.52 5.61 4.94
C SER A 36 -0.73 4.46 4.33
N ASN A 37 -1.38 3.32 4.06
CA ASN A 37 -0.76 2.19 3.36
C ASN A 37 -0.36 2.57 1.93
N GLN A 38 -1.23 3.26 1.18
CA GLN A 38 -0.91 3.71 -0.19
C GLN A 38 0.32 4.62 -0.20
N MET A 39 0.41 5.56 0.75
CA MET A 39 1.57 6.44 0.89
C MET A 39 2.85 5.65 1.21
N PHE A 40 2.78 4.66 2.10
CA PHE A 40 3.91 3.80 2.43
C PHE A 40 4.39 2.99 1.22
N GLU A 41 3.48 2.38 0.47
CA GLU A 41 3.83 1.60 -0.72
C GLU A 41 4.46 2.50 -1.82
N ALA A 42 3.99 3.76 -1.94
CA ALA A 42 4.56 4.74 -2.88
C ALA A 42 5.98 5.18 -2.49
N ILE A 43 6.24 5.44 -1.21
CA ILE A 43 7.59 5.73 -0.69
C ILE A 43 8.52 4.55 -0.98
N LYS A 44 8.03 3.33 -0.71
CA LYS A 44 8.79 2.11 -0.95
C LYS A 44 9.17 1.97 -2.42
N PHE A 45 8.21 2.19 -3.34
CA PHE A 45 8.48 2.18 -4.78
C PHE A 45 9.59 3.17 -5.19
N GLN A 46 9.51 4.42 -4.73
CA GLN A 46 10.51 5.46 -5.06
C GLN A 46 11.89 5.14 -4.51
N SER A 47 11.96 4.44 -3.37
CA SER A 47 13.22 4.02 -2.75
C SER A 47 13.86 2.80 -3.41
N MET A 48 13.17 2.12 -4.33
CA MET A 48 13.71 0.92 -4.99
C MET A 48 14.83 1.30 -5.96
N LYS A 49 15.99 0.69 -5.74
CA LYS A 49 17.15 0.76 -6.62
C LYS A 49 17.56 -0.65 -7.00
N ARG A 50 18.17 -0.80 -8.18
CA ARG A 50 18.76 -2.07 -8.60
C ARG A 50 20.11 -2.24 -7.92
N GLU A 51 20.33 -3.40 -7.32
CA GLU A 51 21.67 -3.74 -6.81
C GLU A 51 22.61 -4.10 -7.96
N ALA A 52 23.92 -3.84 -7.81
CA ALA A 52 24.89 -4.07 -8.87
C ALA A 52 24.93 -5.52 -9.36
N THR A 53 24.70 -6.47 -8.44
CA THR A 53 24.67 -7.92 -8.70
C THR A 53 23.30 -8.43 -9.12
N GLU A 54 22.25 -7.61 -9.07
CA GLU A 54 20.88 -8.03 -9.38
C GLU A 54 20.64 -8.03 -10.90
N PRO A 55 20.18 -9.17 -11.48
CA PRO A 55 19.75 -9.21 -12.88
C PRO A 55 18.62 -8.23 -13.15
N TYR A 56 18.64 -7.59 -14.32
CA TYR A 56 17.63 -6.61 -14.71
C TYR A 56 16.19 -7.13 -14.57
N GLU A 57 15.92 -8.35 -15.01
CA GLU A 57 14.60 -8.97 -14.97
C GLU A 57 14.09 -9.18 -13.53
N SER A 58 14.98 -9.55 -12.61
CA SER A 58 14.67 -9.64 -11.18
C SER A 58 14.20 -8.28 -10.65
N PHE A 59 14.97 -7.24 -10.93
CA PHE A 59 14.64 -5.88 -10.49
C PHE A 59 13.32 -5.40 -11.09
N PHE A 60 13.13 -5.59 -12.39
CA PHE A 60 11.91 -5.23 -13.11
C PHE A 60 10.67 -5.90 -12.49
N ASN A 61 10.77 -7.20 -12.16
CA ASN A 61 9.69 -7.94 -11.53
C ASN A 61 9.37 -7.41 -10.12
N ARG A 62 10.38 -7.14 -9.28
CA ARG A 62 10.15 -6.54 -7.95
C ARG A 62 9.51 -5.16 -8.06
N LEU A 63 10.01 -4.33 -8.97
CA LEU A 63 9.53 -2.97 -9.19
C LEU A 63 8.07 -2.96 -9.67
N THR A 64 7.74 -3.83 -10.63
CA THR A 64 6.38 -4.01 -11.16
C THR A 64 5.42 -4.51 -10.08
N ASN A 65 5.84 -5.50 -9.28
CA ASN A 65 5.04 -6.01 -8.16
C ASN A 65 4.77 -4.93 -7.10
N GLN A 66 5.73 -4.05 -6.85
CA GLN A 66 5.54 -2.91 -5.95
C GLN A 66 4.62 -1.84 -6.58
N ALA A 67 4.70 -1.65 -7.90
CA ALA A 67 3.83 -0.71 -8.61
C ALA A 67 2.35 -1.11 -8.54
N TYR A 68 2.02 -2.40 -8.62
CA TYR A 68 0.64 -2.87 -8.48
C TYR A 68 0.00 -2.58 -7.11
N LYS A 69 0.82 -2.35 -6.08
CA LYS A 69 0.35 -1.99 -4.73
C LYS A 69 0.09 -0.49 -4.58
N CYS A 70 0.49 0.30 -5.56
CA CYS A 70 0.36 1.74 -5.57
C CYS A 70 -0.65 2.16 -6.64
N PRO A 71 -1.68 2.94 -6.29
CA PRO A 71 -2.49 3.63 -7.30
C PRO A 71 -1.68 4.82 -7.83
N PHE A 72 -0.72 4.57 -8.73
CA PHE A 72 -0.03 5.65 -9.41
C PHE A 72 -0.96 6.27 -10.45
N GLU A 73 -1.14 7.58 -10.39
CA GLU A 73 -1.69 8.33 -11.51
C GLU A 73 -0.62 8.41 -12.61
N GLY A 74 -0.83 7.67 -13.71
CA GLY A 74 0.06 7.66 -14.88
C GLY A 74 0.79 6.32 -15.10
N LYS A 75 0.80 5.86 -16.36
CA LYS A 75 1.33 4.54 -16.77
C LYS A 75 2.87 4.47 -16.85
N ASP A 76 3.59 5.58 -16.67
CA ASP A 76 5.02 5.68 -17.01
C ASP A 76 5.99 5.72 -15.81
N ARG A 77 5.48 5.56 -14.57
CA ARG A 77 6.32 5.60 -13.35
C ARG A 77 7.37 4.50 -13.30
N ILE A 78 7.05 3.31 -13.81
CA ILE A 78 7.99 2.18 -13.90
C ILE A 78 9.14 2.54 -14.84
N ASN A 79 8.84 3.08 -16.02
CA ASN A 79 9.85 3.49 -17.00
C ASN A 79 10.78 4.58 -16.44
N GLN A 80 10.23 5.58 -15.74
CA GLN A 80 11.04 6.62 -15.09
C GLN A 80 12.00 6.03 -14.03
N GLN A 81 11.53 5.09 -13.21
CA GLN A 81 12.38 4.47 -12.20
C GLN A 81 13.44 3.53 -12.80
N LEU A 82 13.16 2.90 -13.95
CA LEU A 82 14.15 2.07 -14.67
C LEU A 82 15.25 2.90 -15.34
N ILE A 83 14.97 4.15 -15.73
CA ILE A 83 15.93 5.04 -16.41
C ILE A 83 16.73 5.87 -15.39
N TRP A 84 16.12 6.27 -14.27
CA TRP A 84 16.71 7.23 -13.32
C TRP A 84 16.99 6.70 -11.90
N GLY A 85 16.51 5.49 -11.55
CA GLY A 85 16.67 4.87 -10.23
C GLY A 85 17.82 3.87 -10.18
#